data_AF-X0WPT6-F1
#
_entry.id   AF-X0WPT6-F1
#
_cell.length_a   1.000
_cell.length_b   1.000
_cell.length_c   1.000
_cell.angle_alpha   90.00
_cell.angle_beta   90.00
_cell.angle_gamma   90.00
#
_symmetry.space_group_name_H-M   'P 1'
#
loop_
_entity.id
_entity.type
_entity.pdbx_description
1 polymer ?
#
loop_
_entity_poly.entity_id
_entity_poly.type
_entity_poly.pdbx_seq_one_letter_code
_entity_poly.pdbx_strand_id
1 'polypeptide(L)'
;MERTRETKTQELVRRLKYNKSAVFGLAIVVILILCAVLANYIAPNSPTPSPPELFKALKPGFWSEDGVEGMPLGADALGRCVLSRILYGARVSLTAGFV
;
A
#
# COMPACT_ATOMS: atom_id res chain seq x y z
N MET A 1 -2.69 -25.67 -41.38
CA MET A 1 -2.49 -24.52 -40.48
C MET A 1 -3.02 -24.91 -39.11
N GLU A 2 -2.15 -25.46 -38.27
CA GLU A 2 -2.51 -25.89 -36.91
C GLU A 2 -2.90 -24.67 -36.10
N ARG A 3 -4.19 -24.57 -35.72
CA ARG A 3 -4.60 -23.68 -34.64
C ARG A 3 -3.94 -24.21 -33.38
N THR A 4 -2.82 -23.61 -32.97
CA THR A 4 -2.19 -23.86 -31.67
C THR A 4 -3.29 -23.76 -30.61
N ARG A 5 -3.59 -24.87 -29.93
CA ARG A 5 -4.54 -24.88 -28.81
C ARG A 5 -3.95 -23.99 -27.71
N GLU A 6 -4.33 -22.71 -27.68
CA GLU A 6 -4.00 -21.84 -26.55
C GLU A 6 -4.57 -22.49 -25.28
N THR A 7 -3.73 -22.61 -24.25
CA THR A 7 -4.18 -23.06 -22.94
C THR A 7 -5.14 -22.02 -22.36
N LYS A 8 -6.14 -22.43 -21.55
CA LYS A 8 -7.13 -21.51 -20.95
C LYS A 8 -6.47 -20.29 -20.28
N THR A 9 -5.29 -20.48 -19.71
CA THR A 9 -4.46 -19.44 -19.10
C THR A 9 -3.97 -18.39 -20.11
N GLN A 10 -3.54 -18.80 -21.30
CA GLN A 10 -3.09 -17.88 -22.35
C GLN A 10 -4.25 -17.04 -22.90
N GLU A 11 -5.43 -17.65 -23.05
CA GLU A 11 -6.62 -16.94 -23.50
C GLU A 11 -7.07 -15.88 -22.47
N LEU A 12 -7.03 -16.20 -21.18
CA LEU A 12 -7.32 -15.26 -20.08
C LEU A 12 -6.33 -14.10 -20.06
N VAL A 13 -5.02 -14.36 -20.14
CA VAL A 13 -3.98 -13.32 -20.15
C VAL A 13 -4.14 -12.39 -21.35
N ARG A 14 -4.46 -12.94 -22.53
CA ARG A 14 -4.71 -12.16 -23.73
C ARG A 14 -5.93 -11.26 -23.58
N ARG A 15 -7.06 -11.79 -23.09
CA ARG A 15 -8.28 -11.00 -22.83
C ARG A 15 -8.05 -9.90 -21.80
N LEU A 16 -7.28 -10.19 -20.75
CA LEU A 16 -6.91 -9.22 -19.72
C LEU A 16 -6.10 -8.06 -20.32
N LYS A 17 -5.07 -8.37 -21.13
CA LYS A 17 -4.24 -7.35 -21.80
C LYS A 17 -5.03 -6.44 -22.76
N TYR A 18 -6.05 -6.97 -23.42
CA TYR A 18 -6.87 -6.19 -24.36
C TYR A 18 -7.89 -5.28 -23.66
N ASN A 19 -8.27 -5.58 -22.42
CA ASN A 19 -9.20 -4.77 -21.65
C ASN A 19 -8.46 -3.74 -20.79
N LYS A 20 -8.41 -2.49 -21.26
CA LYS A 20 -7.71 -1.38 -20.57
C LYS A 20 -8.17 -1.19 -19.12
N SER A 21 -9.46 -1.37 -18.83
CA SER A 21 -10.01 -1.26 -17.48
C SER A 21 -9.53 -2.40 -16.58
N ALA A 22 -9.45 -3.62 -17.11
CA ALA A 22 -8.92 -4.77 -16.37
C ALA A 22 -7.42 -4.60 -16.05
N VAL A 23 -6.64 -4.10 -17.01
CA VAL A 23 -5.22 -3.79 -16.81
C VAL A 23 -5.04 -2.70 -15.74
N PHE A 24 -5.87 -1.65 -15.77
CA PHE A 24 -5.82 -0.58 -14.78
C PHE A 24 -6.13 -1.09 -13.37
N GLY A 25 -7.18 -1.89 -13.20
CA GLY A 25 -7.51 -2.51 -11.91
C GLY A 25 -6.38 -3.43 -11.41
N LEU A 26 -5.82 -4.26 -12.29
CA LEU A 26 -4.67 -5.09 -11.95
C LEU A 26 -3.45 -4.26 -11.53
N ALA A 27 -3.18 -3.15 -12.21
CA ALA A 27 -2.08 -2.26 -11.85
C ALA A 27 -2.24 -1.67 -10.44
N ILE A 28 -3.45 -1.25 -10.05
CA ILE A 28 -3.74 -0.77 -8.69
C ILE A 28 -3.47 -1.86 -7.67
N VAL A 29 -3.97 -3.08 -7.90
CA VAL A 29 -3.76 -4.21 -7.00
C VAL A 29 -2.28 -4.52 -6.84
N VAL A 30 -1.52 -4.55 -7.94
CA VAL A 30 -0.06 -4.76 -7.91
C VAL A 30 0.63 -3.66 -7.10
N ILE A 31 0.26 -2.39 -7.28
CA ILE A 31 0.83 -1.27 -6.51
C ILE A 31 0.55 -1.45 -5.01
N LEU A 32 -0.67 -1.80 -4.62
CA LEU A 32 -1.01 -2.04 -3.21
C LEU A 32 -0.21 -3.20 -2.60
N ILE A 33 -0.03 -4.29 -3.35
CA ILE A 33 0.79 -5.43 -2.94
C ILE A 33 2.25 -5.00 -2.75
N LEU A 34 2.80 -4.24 -3.70
CA LEU A 34 4.17 -3.73 -3.60
C LEU A 34 4.34 -2.82 -2.39
N CYS A 35 3.41 -1.90 -2.13
CA CYS A 35 3.43 -1.05 -0.94
C CYS A 35 3.44 -1.85 0.36
N ALA A 36 2.64 -2.92 0.44
CA ALA A 36 2.55 -3.78 1.62
C ALA A 36 3.81 -4.64 1.86
N VAL A 37 4.36 -5.22 0.79
CA VAL A 37 5.59 -6.04 0.86
C VAL A 37 6.78 -5.16 1.19
N LEU A 38 6.90 -4.02 0.51
CA LEU A 38 8.00 -3.07 0.71
C LEU A 38 7.79 -2.13 1.90
N ALA A 39 6.73 -2.30 2.70
CA ALA A 39 6.46 -1.43 3.85
C ALA A 39 7.62 -1.38 4.85
N ASN A 40 8.41 -2.45 5.00
CA ASN A 40 9.58 -2.45 5.90
C ASN A 40 10.70 -1.51 5.43
N TYR A 41 10.76 -1.18 4.13
CA TYR A 41 11.79 -0.32 3.53
C TYR A 41 11.28 1.09 3.24
N ILE A 42 9.99 1.24 2.93
CA ILE A 42 9.39 2.52 2.54
C ILE A 42 8.84 3.28 3.75
N ALA A 43 8.39 2.58 4.80
CA ALA A 43 7.81 3.24 5.95
C ALA A 43 8.88 4.03 6.73
N PRO A 44 8.66 5.33 7.00
CA PRO A 44 9.65 6.17 7.68
C PRO A 44 9.79 5.85 9.18
N ASN A 45 8.77 5.25 9.81
CA ASN A 45 8.77 4.97 11.25
C ASN A 45 8.15 3.60 11.56
N SER A 46 8.36 3.13 12.79
CA SER A 46 7.60 2.01 13.33
C SER A 46 6.09 2.32 13.33
N PRO A 47 5.23 1.41 12.84
CA PRO A 47 3.78 1.62 12.82
C PRO A 47 3.14 1.56 14.22
N THR A 48 3.83 0.93 15.18
CA THR A 48 3.35 0.71 16.56
C THR A 48 4.49 0.95 17.56
N PRO A 49 4.96 2.21 17.72
CA PRO A 49 5.95 2.54 18.74
C PRO A 49 5.39 2.26 20.15
N SER A 50 6.26 1.78 21.03
CA SER A 50 5.97 1.52 22.45
C SER A 50 7.13 2.05 23.28
N PRO A 51 6.94 3.10 24.11
CA PRO A 51 5.67 3.79 24.38
C PRO A 51 5.16 4.65 23.21
N PRO A 52 3.86 4.99 23.17
CA PRO A 52 3.31 5.94 22.20
C PRO A 52 3.94 7.34 22.33
N GLU A 53 4.13 8.03 21.20
CA GLU A 53 4.77 9.35 21.13
C GLU A 53 3.74 10.50 21.25
N LEU A 54 3.04 10.59 22.38
CA LEU A 54 1.90 11.51 22.56
C LEU A 54 2.22 12.99 22.28
N PHE A 55 3.47 13.41 22.43
CA PHE A 55 3.91 14.77 22.10
C PHE A 55 3.81 15.10 20.60
N LYS A 56 3.77 14.09 19.72
CA LYS A 56 3.55 14.25 18.27
C LYS A 56 2.08 14.08 17.87
N ALA A 57 1.17 13.87 18.83
CA ALA A 57 -0.23 13.60 18.54
C ALA A 57 -0.86 14.70 17.69
N LEU A 58 -1.65 14.29 16.68
CA LEU A 58 -2.40 15.19 15.78
C LEU A 58 -1.53 16.21 15.04
N LYS A 59 -0.22 15.98 14.94
CA LYS A 59 0.66 16.84 14.15
C LYS A 59 0.32 16.71 12.65
N PRO A 60 0.26 17.82 11.92
CA PRO A 60 -0.09 17.81 10.50
C PRO A 60 1.02 17.18 9.66
N GLY A 61 0.70 16.88 8.39
CA GLY A 61 1.67 16.35 7.44
C GLY A 61 2.47 17.43 6.71
N PHE A 62 3.05 17.04 5.58
CA PHE A 62 3.97 17.85 4.77
C PHE A 62 3.37 19.18 4.27
N TRP A 63 2.05 19.33 4.30
CA TRP A 63 1.32 20.51 3.84
C TRP A 63 1.26 21.65 4.88
N SER A 64 1.83 21.47 6.07
CA SER A 64 1.83 22.47 7.13
C SER A 64 3.24 22.68 7.68
N GLU A 65 3.54 23.93 8.04
CA GLU A 65 4.81 24.30 8.70
C GLU A 65 4.94 23.68 10.10
N ASP A 66 3.82 23.33 10.74
CA ASP A 66 3.79 22.66 12.05
C ASP A 66 4.03 21.15 11.97
N GLY A 67 4.36 20.64 10.77
CA GLY A 67 4.62 19.23 10.52
C GLY A 67 5.84 18.70 11.28
N VAL A 68 5.88 17.38 11.48
CA VAL A 68 7.01 16.70 12.13
C VAL A 68 7.85 15.99 11.09
N GLU A 69 9.17 16.20 11.14
CA GLU A 69 10.11 15.51 10.26
C GLU A 69 9.98 13.99 10.42
N GLY A 70 10.06 13.27 9.30
CA GLY A 70 9.81 11.84 9.27
C GLY A 70 8.32 11.45 9.35
N MET A 71 7.39 12.40 9.45
CA MET A 71 5.94 12.14 9.42
C MET A 71 5.26 12.81 8.22
N PRO A 72 5.45 12.30 6.98
CA PRO A 72 4.96 12.96 5.77
C PRO A 72 3.45 13.20 5.78
N LEU A 73 2.67 12.27 6.30
CA LEU A 73 1.21 12.40 6.42
C LEU A 73 0.75 12.82 7.82
N GLY A 74 1.68 13.26 8.67
CA GLY A 74 1.42 13.61 10.06
C GLY A 74 1.31 12.41 10.98
N ALA A 75 0.76 12.68 12.17
CA ALA A 75 0.58 11.69 13.23
C ALA A 75 -0.88 11.54 13.66
N ASP A 76 -1.25 10.33 14.10
CA ASP A 76 -2.57 10.07 14.69
C ASP A 76 -2.65 10.58 16.15
N ALA A 77 -3.79 10.35 16.81
CA ALA A 77 -4.03 10.78 18.19
C ALA A 77 -3.06 10.15 19.23
N LEU A 78 -2.35 9.08 18.87
CA LEU A 78 -1.33 8.45 19.71
C LEU A 78 0.09 8.85 19.30
N GLY A 79 0.23 9.82 18.39
CA GLY A 79 1.52 10.29 17.87
C GLY A 79 2.19 9.32 16.92
N ARG A 80 1.46 8.39 16.30
CA ARG A 80 2.04 7.42 15.37
C ARG A 80 2.02 7.96 13.95
N CYS A 81 3.10 7.72 13.20
CA CYS A 81 3.21 8.13 11.81
C CYS A 81 2.11 7.51 10.93
N VAL A 82 1.23 8.35 10.36
CA VAL A 82 0.07 7.91 9.57
C VAL A 82 0.49 7.15 8.32
N LEU A 83 1.52 7.62 7.60
CA LEU A 83 2.02 6.95 6.40
C LEU A 83 2.48 5.52 6.70
N SER A 84 3.26 5.34 7.76
CA SER A 84 3.74 4.02 8.19
C SER A 84 2.56 3.11 8.53
N ARG A 85 1.54 3.65 9.22
CA ARG A 85 0.33 2.89 9.55
C ARG A 85 -0.48 2.48 8.33
N ILE A 86 -0.54 3.31 7.29
CA ILE A 86 -1.22 2.96 6.03
C ILE A 86 -0.46 1.82 5.32
N LEU A 87 0.87 1.91 5.20
CA LEU A 87 1.68 0.90 4.52
C LEU A 87 1.60 -0.48 5.21
N TYR A 88 1.76 -0.51 6.54
CA TYR A 88 1.61 -1.75 7.30
C TYR A 88 0.15 -2.21 7.41
N GLY A 89 -0.81 -1.28 7.45
CA GLY A 89 -2.23 -1.59 7.39
C GLY A 89 -2.62 -2.29 6.08
N ALA A 90 -2.05 -1.85 4.96
CA ALA A 90 -2.24 -2.51 3.67
C ALA A 90 -1.77 -3.98 3.70
N ARG A 91 -0.65 -4.28 4.37
CA ARG A 91 -0.19 -5.66 4.59
C ARG A 91 -1.21 -6.49 5.34
N VAL A 92 -1.74 -5.97 6.46
CA VAL A 92 -2.76 -6.65 7.25
C VAL A 92 -4.04 -6.89 6.44
N SER A 93 -4.54 -5.88 5.74
CA SER A 93 -5.74 -5.99 4.90
C SER A 93 -5.57 -6.99 3.76
N LEU A 94 -4.41 -7.01 3.10
CA LEU A 94 -4.12 -8.00 2.05
C LEU A 94 -4.06 -9.40 2.63
N THR A 95 -3.35 -9.62 3.75
CA THR A 95 -3.31 -10.95 4.39
C THR A 95 -4.70 -11.43 4.77
N ALA A 96 -5.57 -10.56 5.30
CA ALA A 96 -6.95 -10.91 5.64
C ALA A 96 -7.84 -11.14 4.42
N GLY A 97 -7.54 -10.54 3.26
CA GLY A 97 -8.27 -10.79 2.02
C GLY A 97 -7.86 -12.08 1.30
N PHE A 98 -6.66 -12.61 1.60
CA PHE A 98 -6.15 -13.85 1.02
C PHE A 98 -6.39 -15.09 1.91
N VAL A 99 -6.54 -14.91 3.23
CA VAL A 99 -6.87 -15.97 4.21
C VAL A 99 -8.39 -16.08 4.36
#